data_AF-R5QDE6-F1
#
_entry.id   AF-R5QDE6-F1
#
_cell.length_a   1.000
_cell.length_b   1.000
_cell.length_c   1.000
_cell.angle_alpha   90.00
_cell.angle_beta   90.00
_cell.angle_gamma   90.00
#
_symmetry.space_group_name_H-M   'P 1'
#
loop_
_entity.id
_entity.type
_entity.pdbx_description
1 polymer ?
#
loop_
_entity_poly.entity_id
_entity_poly.type
_entity_poly.pdbx_seq_one_letter_code
_entity_poly.pdbx_strand_id
1 'polypeptide(L)'
;MDRGYAKRKLLKKDTQKAAVFGAVLICAAAFTAALTGCVSTQAETEKIRDMKYEVIEEEDIPQSLREMIKGGEKKPFRITYSDQGFLYIAQGYEVQPTTGYSVEVKELYETETAVCIKTTLIGPKKGEEKEKAETYPYIVVQTEDVKKMFCLSEEEKDGSDEKNSSLYTGGKNRF
;
A
#
# COMPACT_ATOMS: atom_id res chain seq x y z
N MET A 1 77.61 37.66 -7.57
CA MET A 1 78.33 37.45 -6.30
C MET A 1 77.52 36.47 -5.48
N ASP A 2 77.89 35.20 -5.54
CA ASP A 2 77.44 34.16 -4.62
C ASP A 2 77.79 34.52 -3.17
N ARG A 3 76.89 34.18 -2.24
CA ARG A 3 77.26 33.78 -0.88
C ARG A 3 76.04 33.34 -0.07
N GLY A 4 76.16 32.16 0.54
CA GLY A 4 75.76 32.01 1.94
C GLY A 4 74.74 30.93 2.27
N TYR A 5 75.23 29.70 2.36
CA TYR A 5 74.68 28.63 3.22
C TYR A 5 74.48 29.11 4.67
N ALA A 6 73.39 28.67 5.35
CA ALA A 6 73.46 28.23 6.75
C ALA A 6 72.16 27.57 7.29
N LYS A 7 72.27 26.26 7.54
CA LYS A 7 71.83 25.51 8.75
C LYS A 7 70.73 26.10 9.64
N ARG A 8 69.72 25.27 9.93
CA ARG A 8 69.44 24.72 11.28
C ARG A 8 68.47 23.53 11.14
N LYS A 9 68.96 22.31 11.43
CA LYS A 9 68.59 21.51 12.61
C LYS A 9 67.07 21.30 12.71
N LEU A 10 66.61 20.13 12.27
CA LEU A 10 66.26 19.02 13.17
C LEU A 10 65.13 19.40 14.13
N LEU A 11 63.91 18.95 13.83
CA LEU A 11 62.99 18.25 14.75
C LEU A 11 61.61 18.11 14.09
N LYS A 12 60.89 17.05 14.49
CA LYS A 12 59.51 16.68 14.13
C LYS A 12 59.35 15.83 12.86
N LYS A 13 60.01 14.67 12.89
CA LYS A 13 59.37 13.41 12.49
C LYS A 13 58.22 13.14 13.48
N ASP A 14 57.11 12.58 13.00
CA ASP A 14 56.00 12.01 13.79
C ASP A 14 54.77 12.88 14.15
N THR A 15 54.33 13.78 13.25
CA THR A 15 52.97 14.39 13.38
C THR A 15 52.29 14.58 12.03
N GLN A 16 52.31 13.56 11.16
CA GLN A 16 51.66 13.64 9.84
C GLN A 16 50.71 12.47 9.52
N LYS A 17 50.56 11.48 10.42
CA LYS A 17 49.72 10.29 10.17
C LYS A 17 48.37 10.27 10.90
N ALA A 18 48.17 11.14 11.89
CA ALA A 18 46.92 11.16 12.67
C ALA A 18 45.83 12.07 12.06
N ALA A 19 46.19 13.11 11.31
CA ALA A 19 45.22 14.08 10.79
C ALA A 19 44.45 13.56 9.56
N VAL A 20 45.05 12.68 8.75
CA VAL A 20 44.46 12.22 7.48
C VAL A 20 43.41 11.12 7.70
N PHE A 21 43.58 10.27 8.72
CA PHE A 21 42.63 9.19 9.02
C PHE A 21 41.33 9.70 9.70
N GLY A 22 41.39 10.82 10.42
CA GLY A 22 40.21 11.43 11.04
C GLY A 22 39.28 12.12 10.02
N ALA A 23 39.83 12.72 8.96
CA ALA A 23 39.05 13.47 7.99
C ALA A 23 38.24 12.58 7.02
N VAL A 24 38.74 11.38 6.69
CA VAL A 24 38.07 10.46 5.74
C VAL A 24 36.84 9.79 6.35
N LEU A 25 36.87 9.49 7.65
CA LEU A 25 35.73 8.85 8.33
C LEU A 25 34.56 9.81 8.61
N ILE A 26 34.83 11.11 8.74
CA ILE A 26 33.79 12.13 8.93
C ILE A 26 33.03 12.42 7.62
N CYS A 27 33.70 12.35 6.47
CA CYS A 27 33.03 12.54 5.17
C CYS A 27 32.15 11.36 4.75
N ALA A 28 32.46 10.13 5.18
CA ALA A 28 31.66 8.95 4.84
C ALA A 28 30.32 8.87 5.60
N ALA A 29 30.24 9.47 6.80
CA ALA A 29 29.00 9.49 7.59
C ALA A 29 28.00 10.57 7.17
N ALA A 30 28.42 11.57 6.37
CA ALA A 30 27.57 12.67 5.93
C ALA A 30 26.75 12.36 4.66
N PHE A 31 27.10 11.30 3.90
CA PHE A 31 26.44 10.96 2.63
C PHE A 31 25.27 9.97 2.76
N THR A 32 25.09 9.30 3.90
CA THR A 32 24.00 8.31 4.09
C THR A 32 22.70 8.91 4.61
N ALA A 33 22.66 10.19 4.97
CA ALA A 33 21.47 10.84 5.52
C ALA A 33 20.52 11.45 4.47
N ALA A 34 20.84 11.36 3.17
CA ALA A 34 20.09 12.05 2.11
C ALA A 34 18.97 11.23 1.46
N LEU A 35 18.68 9.99 1.90
CA LEU A 35 17.70 9.10 1.23
C LEU A 35 16.59 8.56 2.13
N THR A 36 16.34 9.15 3.29
CA THR A 36 15.18 8.80 4.13
C THR A 36 14.34 10.03 4.43
N GLY A 37 13.96 10.75 3.38
CA GLY A 37 12.83 11.66 3.41
C GLY A 37 11.62 10.96 2.80
N CYS A 38 11.03 10.02 3.53
CA CYS A 38 9.67 9.59 3.24
C CYS A 38 8.80 10.81 3.54
N VAL A 39 8.43 11.57 2.50
CA VAL A 39 7.55 12.72 2.69
C VAL A 39 6.24 12.14 3.20
N SER A 40 5.91 12.39 4.46
CA SER A 40 4.63 12.00 5.01
C SER A 40 3.59 12.87 4.30
N THR A 41 2.96 12.31 3.26
CA THR A 41 1.82 12.87 2.53
C THR A 41 0.58 12.86 3.43
N GLN A 42 0.66 13.54 4.57
CA GLN A 42 -0.46 13.66 5.50
C GLN A 42 -1.57 14.54 4.90
N ALA A 43 -1.22 15.51 4.05
CA ALA A 43 -2.18 16.36 3.34
C ALA A 43 -2.95 15.62 2.24
N GLU A 44 -2.31 14.71 1.49
CA GLU A 44 -2.99 14.00 0.39
C GLU A 44 -4.04 12.99 0.86
N THR A 45 -3.96 12.58 2.13
CA THR A 45 -4.88 11.60 2.74
C THR A 45 -5.91 12.25 3.65
N GLU A 46 -5.85 13.57 3.85
CA GLU A 46 -6.83 14.29 4.66
C GLU A 46 -8.19 14.33 3.94
N LYS A 47 -9.21 13.85 4.66
CA LYS A 47 -10.59 13.79 4.18
C LYS A 47 -11.16 15.21 4.10
N ILE A 48 -11.47 15.66 2.89
CA ILE A 48 -12.10 16.96 2.63
C ILE A 48 -13.62 16.85 2.77
N ARG A 49 -14.23 15.81 2.20
CA ARG A 49 -15.68 15.57 2.31
C ARG A 49 -16.05 14.12 2.06
N ASP A 50 -17.14 13.68 2.68
CA ASP A 50 -17.83 12.45 2.31
C ASP A 50 -18.49 12.57 0.94
N MET A 51 -18.37 11.52 0.14
CA MET A 51 -19.01 11.41 -1.16
C MET A 51 -20.27 10.53 -1.04
N LYS A 52 -21.33 10.94 -1.72
CA LYS A 52 -22.53 10.09 -1.85
C LYS A 52 -22.23 8.96 -2.81
N TYR A 53 -22.73 7.77 -2.50
CA TYR A 53 -22.60 6.62 -3.37
C TYR A 53 -23.85 5.75 -3.31
N GLU A 54 -24.00 4.95 -4.36
CA GLU A 54 -25.01 3.91 -4.46
C GLU A 54 -24.30 2.60 -4.75
N VAL A 55 -24.71 1.52 -4.07
CA VAL A 55 -24.25 0.17 -4.37
C VAL A 55 -25.03 -0.32 -5.59
N ILE A 56 -24.32 -0.78 -6.60
CA ILE A 56 -24.90 -1.18 -7.89
C ILE A 56 -24.98 -2.70 -7.94
N GLU A 57 -26.16 -3.21 -8.28
CA GLU A 57 -26.41 -4.63 -8.48
C GLU A 57 -25.72 -5.14 -9.75
N GLU A 58 -25.44 -6.44 -9.81
CA GLU A 58 -24.65 -7.03 -10.91
C GLU A 58 -25.23 -6.75 -12.31
N GLU A 59 -26.56 -6.65 -12.40
CA GLU A 59 -27.28 -6.38 -13.64
C GLU A 59 -27.00 -4.98 -14.20
N ASP A 60 -26.86 -4.00 -13.32
CA ASP A 60 -26.69 -2.58 -13.63
C ASP A 60 -25.21 -2.18 -13.83
N ILE A 61 -24.26 -3.07 -13.51
CA ILE A 61 -22.84 -2.83 -13.76
C ILE A 61 -22.60 -2.70 -15.27
N PRO A 62 -21.96 -1.60 -15.74
CA PRO A 62 -21.59 -1.43 -17.15
C PRO A 62 -20.82 -2.63 -17.69
N GLN A 63 -21.17 -3.09 -18.90
CA GLN A 63 -20.60 -4.32 -19.48
C GLN A 63 -19.05 -4.31 -19.48
N SER A 64 -18.44 -3.18 -19.87
CA SER A 64 -16.99 -3.02 -19.88
C SER A 64 -16.37 -3.23 -18.49
N LEU A 65 -17.00 -2.72 -17.43
CA LEU A 65 -16.53 -2.91 -16.06
C LEU A 65 -16.70 -4.35 -15.61
N ARG A 66 -17.81 -5.00 -15.96
CA ARG A 66 -18.08 -6.41 -15.66
C ARG A 66 -17.02 -7.33 -16.26
N GLU A 67 -16.61 -7.05 -17.49
CA GLU A 67 -15.54 -7.81 -18.16
C GLU A 67 -14.18 -7.60 -17.47
N MET A 68 -13.87 -6.39 -17.01
CA MET A 68 -12.66 -6.12 -16.22
C MET A 68 -12.66 -6.86 -14.87
N ILE A 69 -13.81 -6.90 -14.19
CA ILE A 69 -13.99 -7.61 -12.91
C ILE A 69 -13.76 -9.11 -13.09
N LYS A 70 -14.34 -9.74 -14.11
CA LYS A 70 -14.16 -11.18 -14.42
C LYS A 70 -12.70 -11.57 -14.62
N GLY A 71 -11.86 -10.64 -15.09
CA GLY A 71 -10.42 -10.85 -15.21
C GLY A 71 -9.66 -10.85 -13.87
N GLY A 72 -10.27 -10.31 -12.80
CA GLY A 72 -9.64 -10.08 -11.49
C GLY A 72 -9.94 -11.11 -10.39
N GLU A 73 -10.90 -12.02 -10.58
CA GLU A 73 -11.57 -12.89 -9.57
C GLU A 73 -10.69 -13.87 -8.76
N LYS A 74 -9.37 -13.76 -8.79
CA LYS A 74 -8.46 -14.67 -8.05
C LYS A 74 -7.57 -13.97 -7.03
N LYS A 75 -7.53 -12.64 -7.05
CA LYS A 75 -6.73 -11.82 -6.16
C LYS A 75 -7.55 -10.62 -5.71
N PRO A 76 -7.22 -10.00 -4.58
CA PRO A 76 -7.77 -8.70 -4.24
C PRO A 76 -7.54 -7.72 -5.39
N PHE A 77 -8.57 -6.97 -5.78
CA PHE A 77 -8.46 -5.95 -6.81
C PHE A 77 -9.24 -4.71 -6.43
N ARG A 78 -8.81 -3.60 -7.04
CA ARG A 78 -9.61 -2.40 -7.14
C ARG A 78 -9.58 -1.89 -8.57
N ILE A 79 -10.75 -1.77 -9.18
CA ILE A 79 -10.92 -1.29 -10.56
C ILE A 79 -11.80 -0.06 -10.51
N THR A 80 -11.41 0.99 -11.24
CA THR A 80 -12.22 2.18 -11.41
C THR A 80 -12.58 2.36 -12.87
N TYR A 81 -13.80 2.83 -13.10
CA TYR A 81 -14.33 3.07 -14.43
C TYR A 81 -15.17 4.34 -14.42
N SER A 82 -14.83 5.30 -15.28
CA SER A 82 -15.60 6.52 -15.43
C SER A 82 -16.46 6.44 -16.68
N ASP A 83 -17.76 6.70 -16.55
CA ASP A 83 -18.68 6.82 -17.67
C ASP A 83 -19.81 7.81 -17.36
N GLN A 84 -20.19 8.60 -18.36
CA GLN A 84 -21.32 9.55 -18.28
C GLN A 84 -21.30 10.50 -17.05
N GLY A 85 -20.13 10.88 -16.56
CA GLY A 85 -19.97 11.76 -15.39
C GLY A 85 -20.07 11.05 -14.03
N PHE A 86 -20.22 9.73 -14.05
CA PHE A 86 -20.15 8.88 -12.88
C PHE A 86 -18.84 8.11 -12.84
N LEU A 87 -18.45 7.80 -11.62
CA LEU A 87 -17.31 6.98 -11.30
C LEU A 87 -17.84 5.70 -10.64
N TYR A 88 -17.47 4.57 -11.22
CA TYR A 88 -17.72 3.25 -10.69
C TYR A 88 -16.44 2.72 -10.04
N ILE A 89 -16.54 2.21 -8.81
CA ILE A 89 -15.43 1.63 -8.07
C ILE A 89 -15.82 0.19 -7.71
N ALA A 90 -15.10 -0.78 -8.27
CA ALA A 90 -15.23 -2.18 -7.94
C ALA A 90 -14.08 -2.60 -7.01
N GLN A 91 -14.43 -3.11 -5.83
CA GLN A 91 -13.48 -3.65 -4.86
C GLN A 91 -13.76 -5.13 -4.64
N GLY A 92 -12.80 -5.98 -5.01
CA GLY A 92 -12.87 -7.43 -4.83
C GLY A 92 -11.85 -7.91 -3.81
N TYR A 93 -12.23 -8.90 -3.01
CA TYR A 93 -11.39 -9.50 -1.97
C TYR A 93 -10.82 -10.85 -2.41
N GLU A 94 -9.99 -11.47 -1.59
CA GLU A 94 -9.52 -12.84 -1.84
C GLU A 94 -10.67 -13.88 -1.79
N VAL A 95 -10.45 -15.00 -2.47
CA VAL A 95 -11.38 -16.14 -2.49
C VAL A 95 -11.66 -16.60 -1.06
N GLN A 96 -12.94 -16.73 -0.73
CA GLN A 96 -13.42 -17.24 0.56
C GLN A 96 -13.83 -18.70 0.42
N PRO A 97 -13.45 -19.58 1.38
CA PRO A 97 -13.70 -21.02 1.28
C PRO A 97 -15.15 -21.43 1.56
N THR A 98 -15.98 -20.50 2.06
CA THR A 98 -17.39 -20.75 2.36
C THR A 98 -18.28 -19.62 1.85
N THR A 99 -19.58 -19.89 1.78
CA THR A 99 -20.61 -18.88 1.54
C THR A 99 -20.84 -17.97 2.76
N GLY A 100 -21.60 -16.88 2.55
CA GLY A 100 -22.05 -15.97 3.61
C GLY A 100 -21.11 -14.82 3.93
N TYR A 101 -20.07 -14.61 3.13
CA TYR A 101 -19.27 -13.39 3.17
C TYR A 101 -19.96 -12.27 2.39
N SER A 102 -19.84 -11.04 2.86
CA SER A 102 -20.34 -9.83 2.18
C SER A 102 -19.33 -8.70 2.32
N VAL A 103 -19.38 -7.73 1.41
CA VAL A 103 -18.52 -6.55 1.47
C VAL A 103 -19.35 -5.35 1.84
N GLU A 104 -18.89 -4.56 2.80
CA GLU A 104 -19.55 -3.34 3.24
C GLU A 104 -18.66 -2.11 3.01
N VAL A 105 -19.23 -1.04 2.50
CA VAL A 105 -18.54 0.26 2.38
C VAL A 105 -18.61 0.99 3.71
N LYS A 106 -17.44 1.24 4.31
CA LYS A 106 -17.31 2.00 5.56
C LYS A 106 -17.23 3.49 5.29
N GLU A 107 -16.42 3.88 4.32
CA GLU A 107 -16.22 5.28 3.95
C GLU A 107 -16.00 5.40 2.44
N LEU A 108 -16.54 6.46 1.85
CA LEU A 108 -16.15 6.95 0.54
C LEU A 108 -15.99 8.45 0.64
N TYR A 109 -14.79 8.94 0.35
CA TYR A 109 -14.47 10.34 0.57
C TYR A 109 -13.47 10.88 -0.43
N GLU A 110 -13.53 12.19 -0.59
CA GLU A 110 -12.63 12.98 -1.41
C GLU A 110 -11.54 13.59 -0.53
N THR A 111 -10.29 13.50 -0.98
CA THR A 111 -9.14 14.25 -0.46
C THR A 111 -8.76 15.35 -1.44
N GLU A 112 -7.69 16.09 -1.16
CA GLU A 112 -7.20 17.12 -2.08
C GLU A 112 -6.91 16.57 -3.47
N THR A 113 -6.35 15.35 -3.55
CA THR A 113 -5.81 14.78 -4.78
C THR A 113 -6.50 13.48 -5.21
N ALA A 114 -7.30 12.84 -4.35
CA ALA A 114 -7.82 11.51 -4.63
C ALA A 114 -9.22 11.22 -4.11
N VAL A 115 -9.85 10.18 -4.66
CA VAL A 115 -11.02 9.50 -4.09
C VAL A 115 -10.54 8.24 -3.35
N CYS A 116 -10.89 8.17 -2.07
CA CYS A 116 -10.59 7.04 -1.20
C CYS A 116 -11.89 6.29 -0.88
N ILE A 117 -11.87 4.97 -1.03
CA ILE A 117 -12.92 4.07 -0.55
C ILE A 117 -12.32 3.16 0.53
N LYS A 118 -13.05 2.97 1.62
CA LYS A 118 -12.74 1.96 2.63
C LYS A 118 -13.88 0.98 2.68
N THR A 119 -13.55 -0.29 2.52
CA THR A 119 -14.49 -1.40 2.59
C THR A 119 -14.02 -2.43 3.61
N THR A 120 -14.95 -3.21 4.14
CA THR A 120 -14.63 -4.33 5.03
C THR A 120 -15.32 -5.58 4.52
N LEU A 121 -14.61 -6.70 4.58
CA LEU A 121 -15.18 -8.02 4.34
C LEU A 121 -15.84 -8.52 5.64
N ILE A 122 -17.16 -8.69 5.60
CA ILE A 122 -17.96 -9.20 6.71
C ILE A 122 -18.14 -10.70 6.53
N GLY A 123 -17.67 -11.48 7.50
CA GLY A 123 -17.84 -12.91 7.53
C GLY A 123 -19.24 -13.35 7.97
N PRO A 124 -19.64 -14.59 7.64
CA PRO A 124 -20.93 -15.15 8.04
C PRO A 124 -21.07 -15.23 9.56
N LYS A 125 -22.27 -14.95 10.06
CA LYS A 125 -22.54 -14.88 11.50
C LYS A 125 -22.35 -16.23 12.16
N LYS A 126 -22.03 -16.20 13.46
CA LYS A 126 -21.92 -17.42 14.26
C LYS A 126 -23.27 -18.14 14.32
N GLY A 127 -23.34 -19.34 13.74
CA GLY A 127 -24.55 -20.14 13.66
C GLY A 127 -25.33 -20.02 12.34
N GLU A 128 -24.85 -19.21 11.40
CA GLU A 128 -25.35 -19.21 10.02
C GLU A 128 -24.88 -20.47 9.29
N GLU A 129 -25.74 -21.06 8.45
CA GLU A 129 -25.39 -22.25 7.68
C GLU A 129 -24.36 -21.87 6.63
N LYS A 130 -23.16 -22.43 6.74
CA LYS A 130 -22.05 -22.17 5.82
C LYS A 130 -21.91 -23.37 4.89
N GLU A 131 -22.04 -23.12 3.60
CA GLU A 131 -21.72 -24.13 2.60
C GLU A 131 -20.24 -24.01 2.23
N LYS A 132 -19.58 -25.15 2.06
CA LYS A 132 -18.22 -25.19 1.51
C LYS A 132 -18.28 -24.98 0.00
N ALA A 133 -18.20 -23.72 -0.40
CA ALA A 133 -18.10 -23.29 -1.78
C ALA A 133 -17.13 -22.11 -1.84
N GLU A 134 -16.18 -22.16 -2.78
CA GLU A 134 -15.29 -21.05 -3.05
C GLU A 134 -16.10 -19.88 -3.60
N THR A 135 -16.10 -18.75 -2.90
CA THR A 135 -16.79 -17.52 -3.31
C THR A 135 -15.79 -16.40 -3.49
N TYR A 136 -16.10 -15.45 -4.36
CA TYR A 136 -15.26 -14.28 -4.64
C TYR A 136 -16.06 -13.00 -4.33
N PRO A 137 -16.00 -12.52 -3.07
CA PRO A 137 -16.82 -11.38 -2.66
C PRO A 137 -16.26 -10.08 -3.23
N TYR A 138 -17.13 -9.31 -3.88
CA TYR A 138 -16.83 -7.98 -4.37
C TYR A 138 -18.04 -7.04 -4.20
N ILE A 139 -17.77 -5.74 -4.26
CA ILE A 139 -18.80 -4.70 -4.29
C ILE A 139 -18.50 -3.72 -5.42
N VAL A 140 -19.55 -3.20 -6.04
CA VAL A 140 -19.45 -2.09 -6.99
C VAL A 140 -20.27 -0.93 -6.47
N VAL A 141 -19.65 0.24 -6.40
CA VAL A 141 -20.34 1.48 -6.07
C VAL A 141 -20.25 2.49 -7.21
N GLN A 142 -21.31 3.24 -7.39
CA GLN A 142 -21.38 4.40 -8.26
C GLN A 142 -21.35 5.68 -7.41
N THR A 143 -20.54 6.64 -7.83
CA THR A 143 -20.46 7.97 -7.23
C THR A 143 -20.23 9.01 -8.33
N GLU A 144 -20.19 10.29 -7.97
CA GLU A 144 -19.86 11.36 -8.90
C GLU A 144 -18.38 11.32 -9.31
N ASP A 145 -18.09 11.58 -10.59
CA ASP A 145 -16.71 11.66 -11.07
C ASP A 145 -16.11 13.06 -10.81
N VAL A 146 -15.25 13.15 -9.78
CA VAL A 146 -14.53 14.38 -9.41
C VAL A 146 -13.19 14.56 -10.14
N LYS A 147 -12.85 13.67 -11.11
CA LYS A 147 -11.61 13.73 -11.92
C LYS A 147 -10.32 13.80 -11.10
N LYS A 148 -10.26 13.04 -10.01
CA LYS A 148 -9.10 12.93 -9.12
C LYS A 148 -8.44 11.56 -9.20
N MET A 149 -7.27 11.43 -8.59
CA MET A 149 -6.59 10.14 -8.51
C MET A 149 -7.32 9.18 -7.55
N PHE A 150 -6.81 7.96 -7.39
CA PHE A 150 -7.41 6.92 -6.58
C PHE A 150 -6.43 6.48 -5.49
N CYS A 151 -6.86 6.54 -4.23
CA CYS A 151 -6.01 6.13 -3.11
C CYS A 151 -5.71 4.63 -3.21
N LEU A 152 -4.45 4.22 -3.26
CA LEU A 152 -4.10 2.81 -3.10
C LEU A 152 -4.10 2.50 -1.60
N SER A 153 -5.22 2.02 -1.07
CA SER A 153 -5.31 1.59 0.34
C SER A 153 -4.99 0.11 0.46
N GLU A 154 -4.13 -0.24 1.42
CA GLU A 154 -3.95 -1.62 1.86
C GLU A 154 -5.21 -2.07 2.61
N GLU A 155 -5.72 -3.26 2.29
CA GLU A 155 -6.94 -3.80 2.92
C GLU A 155 -6.70 -4.09 4.40
N GLU A 156 -7.50 -3.48 5.27
CA GLU A 156 -7.49 -3.79 6.70
C GLU A 156 -8.33 -5.07 6.90
N LYS A 157 -7.66 -6.22 7.10
CA LYS A 157 -8.33 -7.47 7.49
C LYS A 157 -8.74 -7.36 8.95
N ASP A 158 -10.04 -7.48 9.23
CA ASP A 158 -10.54 -7.49 10.60
C ASP A 158 -9.90 -8.65 11.38
N GLY A 159 -9.22 -8.31 12.47
CA GLY A 159 -8.35 -9.19 13.25
C GLY A 159 -9.14 -10.13 14.17
N SER A 160 -10.09 -10.88 13.62
CA SER A 160 -10.95 -11.77 14.40
C SER A 160 -10.87 -13.24 13.96
N ASP A 161 -9.71 -13.76 13.55
CA ASP A 161 -9.54 -15.21 13.33
C ASP A 161 -8.10 -15.70 13.58
N GLU A 162 -7.45 -15.28 14.68
CA GLU A 162 -6.23 -15.95 15.17
C GLU A 162 -6.55 -16.90 16.33
N LYS A 163 -7.27 -17.99 16.03
CA LYS A 163 -7.21 -19.22 16.85
C LYS A 163 -7.61 -20.47 16.07
N ASN A 164 -6.96 -20.73 14.94
CA ASN A 164 -6.66 -22.11 14.55
C ASN A 164 -5.42 -22.23 13.65
N SER A 165 -4.30 -21.64 14.10
CA SER A 165 -2.97 -21.95 13.54
C SER A 165 -2.44 -23.24 14.20
N SER A 166 -2.91 -24.37 13.71
CA SER A 166 -2.31 -25.68 13.92
C SER A 166 -2.80 -26.58 12.80
N LEU A 167 -1.84 -27.15 12.04
CA LEU A 167 -1.98 -28.18 11.01
C LEU A 167 -1.80 -27.76 9.54
N TYR A 168 -0.73 -27.05 9.19
CA TYR A 168 -0.11 -27.22 7.85
C TYR A 168 1.41 -26.99 7.88
N THR A 169 2.15 -27.88 8.57
CA THR A 169 3.54 -28.17 8.17
C THR A 169 3.54 -29.47 7.40
N GLY A 170 3.15 -29.39 6.13
CA GLY A 170 3.26 -30.47 5.14
C GLY A 170 4.67 -30.49 4.55
N GLY A 171 5.31 -31.66 4.64
CA GLY A 171 6.71 -31.92 4.36
C GLY A 171 7.23 -31.46 2.99
N LYS A 172 8.47 -30.97 3.04
CA LYS A 172 9.31 -30.57 1.91
C LYS A 172 10.01 -31.83 1.37
N ASN A 173 9.49 -32.44 0.31
CA ASN A 173 10.22 -33.45 -0.46
C ASN A 173 10.96 -32.77 -1.62
N ARG A 174 12.29 -32.81 -1.59
CA ARG A 174 13.17 -32.57 -2.74
C ARG A 174 13.62 -33.93 -3.28
N PHE A 175 13.42 -34.14 -4.57
CA PHE A 175 14.29 -34.97 -5.40
C PHE A 175 15.47 -34.11 -5.87
#